data_AF-A0A6N4TK22-F1
#
_entry.id   AF-A0A6N4TK22-F1
#
_cell.length_a   1.000
_cell.length_b   1.000
_cell.length_c   1.000
_cell.angle_alpha   90.00
_cell.angle_beta   90.00
_cell.angle_gamma   90.00
#
_symmetry.space_group_name_H-M   'P 1'
#
loop_
_entity.id
_entity.type
_entity.pdbx_description
1 polymer ?
#
loop_
_entity_poly.entity_id
_entity_poly.type
_entity_poly.pdbx_seq_one_letter_code
_entity_poly.pdbx_strand_id
1 'polypeptide(L)'
;MQRYGSGFEKILEEYKPYEKEFQPKITSEQSWFTITFMDVAYTNKESLVNSTLQLLKMQNIVYTTILDNPGINKPQICTITGVSDGSAKSN
;
A
#
# COMPACT_ATOMS: atom_id res chain seq x y z
N MET A 1 40.15 22.38 18.05
CA MET A 1 39.53 22.44 16.71
C MET A 1 39.26 21.02 16.26
N GLN A 2 38.03 20.50 16.45
CA GLN A 2 37.67 19.19 15.91
C GLN A 2 37.64 19.32 14.38
N ARG A 3 38.56 18.61 13.72
CA ARG A 3 38.49 18.37 12.28
C ARG A 3 37.38 17.35 12.08
N TYR A 4 36.15 17.86 12.02
CA TYR A 4 35.01 17.06 11.68
C TYR A 4 35.13 16.67 10.21
N GLY A 5 34.95 15.38 9.94
CA GLY A 5 34.88 14.82 8.60
C GLY A 5 33.86 15.51 7.71
N SER A 6 33.84 15.12 6.44
CA SER A 6 32.92 15.68 5.45
C SER A 6 31.50 15.69 6.02
N GLY A 7 30.68 16.72 5.73
CA GLY A 7 29.31 16.81 6.28
C GLY A 7 28.48 15.53 6.05
N PHE A 8 28.87 14.72 5.07
CA PHE A 8 28.33 13.40 4.80
C PHE A 8 28.65 12.33 5.85
N GLU A 9 29.82 12.35 6.49
CA GLU A 9 30.15 11.42 7.56
C GLU A 9 29.23 11.59 8.78
N LYS A 10 28.88 12.84 9.12
CA LYS A 10 27.90 13.12 10.18
C LYS A 10 26.51 12.59 9.84
N ILE A 11 26.14 12.67 8.57
CA ILE A 11 24.89 12.12 8.06
C ILE A 11 24.91 10.59 8.20
N LEU A 12 26.01 9.92 7.85
CA LEU A 12 26.13 8.47 8.02
C LEU A 12 26.12 8.05 9.51
N GLU A 13 26.72 8.84 10.40
CA GLU A 13 26.69 8.60 11.85
C GLU A 13 25.26 8.67 12.40
N GLU A 14 24.49 9.69 12.02
CA GLU A 14 23.10 9.86 12.43
C GLU A 14 22.22 8.70 11.95
N TYR A 15 22.48 8.18 10.76
CA TYR A 15 21.68 7.11 10.16
C TYR A 15 22.13 5.69 10.54
N LYS A 16 23.29 5.55 11.21
CA LYS A 16 23.85 4.27 11.67
C LYS A 16 22.90 3.35 12.47
N PRO A 17 21.99 3.85 13.34
CA PRO A 17 21.10 2.98 14.09
C PRO A 17 19.92 2.42 13.28
N TYR A 18 19.63 2.96 12.09
CA TYR A 18 18.48 2.54 11.30
C TYR A 18 18.80 1.37 10.36
N GLU A 19 17.76 0.65 9.94
CA GLU A 19 17.88 -0.47 9.04
C GLU A 19 18.43 -0.06 7.66
N LYS A 20 18.91 -1.05 6.90
CA LYS A 20 19.60 -0.85 5.61
C LYS A 20 18.77 -0.06 4.60
N GLU A 21 17.44 -0.21 4.65
CA GLU A 21 16.51 0.51 3.77
C GLU A 21 16.46 2.02 4.00
N PHE A 22 16.74 2.46 5.23
CA PHE A 22 16.77 3.88 5.61
C PHE A 22 18.13 4.54 5.38
N GLN A 23 19.17 3.77 5.05
CA GLN A 23 20.51 4.31 4.85
C GLN A 23 20.55 5.30 3.68
N PRO A 24 21.23 6.46 3.81
CA PRO A 24 21.33 7.45 2.74
C PRO A 24 21.92 6.85 1.47
N LYS A 25 21.30 7.14 0.32
CA LYS A 25 21.78 6.68 -0.99
C LYS A 25 22.42 7.84 -1.74
N ILE A 26 23.60 7.62 -2.28
CA ILE A 26 24.27 8.59 -3.15
C ILE A 26 24.20 8.08 -4.58
N THR A 27 23.76 8.94 -5.49
CA THR A 27 23.93 8.74 -6.93
C THR A 27 24.72 9.91 -7.50
N SER A 28 25.52 9.65 -8.52
CA SER A 28 26.26 10.68 -9.23
C SER A 28 25.98 10.52 -10.71
N GLU A 29 25.55 11.60 -11.34
CA GLU A 29 25.35 11.68 -12.78
C GLU A 29 26.03 12.93 -13.30
N GLN A 30 26.74 12.80 -14.42
CA GLN A 30 27.37 13.91 -15.16
C GLN A 30 28.26 14.82 -14.30
N SER A 31 27.71 15.85 -13.66
CA SER A 31 28.44 16.87 -12.88
C SER A 31 27.76 17.23 -11.56
N TRP A 32 26.83 16.40 -11.09
CA TRP A 32 26.14 16.59 -9.82
C TRP A 32 26.02 15.26 -9.07
N PHE A 33 25.83 15.38 -7.76
CA PHE A 33 25.52 14.26 -6.89
C PHE A 33 24.15 14.50 -6.25
N THR A 34 23.40 13.43 -6.08
CA THR A 34 22.15 13.42 -5.36
C THR A 34 22.31 12.55 -4.12
N ILE A 35 21.85 13.07 -2.98
CA ILE A 35 21.76 12.31 -1.73
C ILE A 35 20.28 12.13 -1.43
N THR A 36 19.85 10.89 -1.36
CA THR A 36 18.46 10.52 -1.08
C THR A 36 18.33 10.01 0.35
N PHE A 37 17.40 10.61 1.10
CA PHE A 37 17.03 10.22 2.45
C PHE A 37 15.66 9.57 2.44
N MET A 38 15.52 8.45 3.14
CA MET A 38 14.21 7.87 3.42
C MET A 38 13.71 8.41 4.76
N ASP A 39 12.43 8.76 4.84
CA ASP A 39 11.82 9.20 6.09
C ASP A 39 11.80 8.06 7.11
N VAL A 40 12.51 8.21 8.22
CA VAL A 40 12.59 7.22 9.29
C VAL A 40 11.29 7.10 10.10
N ALA A 41 10.42 8.11 10.02
CA ALA A 41 9.08 8.06 10.61
C ALA A 41 8.08 7.32 9.70
N TYR A 42 8.45 7.07 8.44
CA TYR A 42 7.63 6.31 7.50
C TYR A 42 7.63 4.83 7.88
N THR A 43 6.64 4.43 8.65
CA THR A 43 6.37 3.01 8.87
C THR A 43 5.61 2.49 7.65
N ASN A 44 6.24 1.64 6.83
CA ASN A 44 5.55 0.81 5.84
C ASN A 44 4.74 -0.31 6.53
N LYS A 45 4.00 0.07 7.57
CA LYS A 45 2.89 -0.71 8.05
C LYS A 45 1.76 -0.34 7.11
N GLU A 46 1.73 -0.97 5.94
CA GLU A 46 0.45 -1.44 5.44
C GLU A 46 -0.12 -2.26 6.60
N SER A 47 -0.85 -1.60 7.51
CA SER A 47 -1.68 -2.33 8.43
C SER A 47 -2.62 -3.04 7.49
N LEU A 48 -2.44 -4.35 7.32
CA LEU A 48 -3.43 -5.17 6.67
C LEU A 48 -4.68 -4.92 7.52
N VAL A 49 -5.54 -4.01 7.07
CA VAL A 49 -6.75 -3.64 7.79
C VAL A 49 -7.64 -4.86 7.60
N ASN A 50 -7.43 -5.86 8.46
CA ASN A 50 -8.26 -7.05 8.56
C ASN A 50 -9.58 -6.62 9.16
N SER A 51 -10.34 -5.88 8.36
CA SER A 51 -11.71 -5.52 8.65
C SER A 51 -12.52 -6.80 8.43
N THR A 52 -12.99 -7.43 9.50
CA THR A 52 -14.00 -8.48 9.36
C THR A 52 -15.27 -7.82 8.86
N LEU A 53 -15.49 -7.86 7.55
CA LEU A 53 -16.69 -7.36 6.90
C LEU A 53 -17.89 -8.20 7.34
N GLN A 54 -18.71 -7.67 8.25
CA GLN A 54 -19.99 -8.29 8.62
C GLN A 54 -21.04 -7.97 7.55
N LEU A 55 -21.07 -8.79 6.49
CA LEU A 55 -22.02 -8.67 5.41
C LEU A 55 -23.25 -9.55 5.66
N LEU A 56 -24.43 -9.06 5.26
CA LEU A 56 -25.63 -9.89 5.19
C LEU A 56 -25.41 -11.01 4.16
N LYS A 57 -26.13 -12.14 4.32
CA LYS A 57 -25.95 -13.35 3.50
C LYS A 57 -25.84 -13.07 1.99
N MET A 58 -26.74 -12.25 1.44
CA MET A 58 -26.74 -11.91 0.01
C MET A 58 -25.57 -11.01 -0.40
N GLN A 59 -25.19 -10.05 0.45
CA GLN A 59 -24.04 -9.19 0.21
C GLN A 59 -22.74 -9.99 0.23
N ASN A 60 -22.63 -10.97 1.12
CA ASN A 60 -21.48 -11.86 1.20
C ASN A 60 -21.34 -12.70 -0.09
N ILE A 61 -22.43 -13.28 -0.58
CA ILE A 61 -22.44 -14.04 -1.85
C ILE A 61 -21.98 -13.19 -3.03
N VAL A 62 -22.48 -11.95 -3.15
CA VAL A 62 -22.07 -11.04 -4.22
C VAL A 62 -20.60 -10.65 -4.06
N TYR A 63 -20.17 -10.33 -2.83
CA TYR A 63 -18.80 -9.95 -2.52
C TYR A 63 -17.79 -11.05 -2.87
N THR A 64 -18.04 -12.29 -2.44
CA THR A 64 -17.15 -13.43 -2.76
C THR A 64 -17.10 -13.69 -4.25
N THR A 65 -18.24 -13.56 -4.95
CA THR A 65 -18.30 -13.76 -6.40
C THR A 65 -17.43 -12.75 -7.17
N ILE A 66 -17.41 -11.49 -6.73
CA ILE A 66 -16.55 -10.44 -7.31
C ILE A 66 -15.07 -10.68 -6.99
N LEU A 67 -14.76 -11.10 -5.76
CA LEU A 67 -13.39 -11.44 -5.38
C LEU A 67 -12.83 -12.60 -6.22
N ASP A 68 -13.63 -13.64 -6.44
CA ASP A 68 -13.23 -14.82 -7.21
C ASP A 68 -13.17 -14.52 -8.73
N ASN A 69 -13.87 -13.49 -9.20
CA ASN A 69 -13.98 -13.14 -10.62
C ASN A 69 -13.84 -11.61 -10.82
N PRO A 70 -12.63 -11.06 -10.74
CA PRO A 70 -12.43 -9.62 -10.90
C PRO A 70 -12.87 -9.14 -12.29
N GLY A 71 -13.60 -8.03 -12.34
CA GLY A 71 -14.04 -7.39 -13.58
C GLY A 71 -15.37 -7.90 -14.16
N ILE A 72 -16.10 -8.79 -13.46
CA ILE A 72 -17.45 -9.21 -13.88
C ILE A 72 -18.46 -8.07 -13.75
N ASN A 73 -19.41 -8.02 -14.68
CA ASN A 73 -20.48 -7.04 -14.69
C ASN A 73 -21.73 -7.55 -13.96
N LYS A 74 -22.68 -6.64 -13.71
CA LYS A 74 -23.92 -6.93 -12.97
C LYS A 74 -24.73 -8.12 -13.55
N PRO A 75 -25.01 -8.21 -14.87
CA PRO A 75 -25.68 -9.38 -15.44
C PRO A 75 -24.97 -10.71 -15.16
N GLN A 76 -23.63 -10.72 -15.24
CA GLN A 76 -22.83 -11.90 -14.93
C GLN A 76 -22.91 -12.28 -13.45
N ILE A 77 -22.85 -11.30 -12.55
CA ILE A 77 -23.04 -11.51 -11.10
C ILE A 77 -24.40 -12.16 -10.83
N CYS A 78 -25.48 -11.63 -11.39
CA CYS A 78 -26.83 -12.19 -11.23
C CYS A 78 -26.93 -13.63 -11.75
N THR A 79 -26.27 -13.92 -12.89
CA THR A 79 -26.25 -15.26 -13.48
C THR A 79 -25.51 -16.26 -12.60
N ILE A 80 -24.34 -15.88 -12.08
CA ILE A 80 -23.48 -16.74 -11.24
C ILE A 80 -24.11 -16.97 -9.87
N THR A 81 -24.64 -15.92 -9.26
CA THR A 81 -25.18 -15.97 -7.89
C THR A 81 -26.62 -16.46 -7.82
N GLY A 82 -27.34 -16.47 -8.94
CA GLY A 82 -28.79 -16.71 -8.98
C GLY A 82 -29.61 -15.63 -8.27
N VAL A 83 -28.99 -14.52 -7.87
CA VAL A 83 -29.66 -13.39 -7.24
C VAL A 83 -30.38 -12.61 -8.33
N SER A 84 -31.71 -12.61 -8.27
CA SER A 84 -32.53 -11.82 -9.17
C SER A 84 -32.30 -10.34 -8.92
N ASP A 85 -32.31 -9.58 -10.01
CA ASP A 85 -32.25 -8.14 -9.93
C ASP A 85 -33.48 -7.67 -9.15
N GLY A 86 -33.27 -7.18 -7.94
CA GLY A 86 -34.31 -6.67 -7.07
C GLY A 86 -34.91 -5.39 -7.61
N SER A 87 -35.51 -5.41 -8.80
CA SER A 87 -36.53 -4.44 -9.16
C SER A 87 -37.77 -4.82 -8.36
N ALA A 88 -37.86 -4.33 -7.13
CA ALA A 88 -39.16 -4.13 -6.52
C ALA A 88 -39.96 -3.29 -7.52
N LYS A 89 -40.89 -3.91 -8.25
CA LYS A 89 -41.94 -3.17 -8.92
C LYS A 89 -42.72 -2.50 -7.80
N SER A 90 -42.54 -1.19 -7.67
CA SER A 90 -43.48 -0.31 -6.97
C SER A 90 -44.85 -0.54 -7.61
N ASN A 91 -45.76 -1.20 -6.90
CA ASN A 91 -47.19 -1.12 -7.15
C ASN A 91 -47.78 -0.08 -6.21
#